data_AF-A0A535HST9-F1
#
_entry.id   AF-A0A535HST9-F1
#
_cell.length_a   1.000
_cell.length_b   1.000
_cell.length_c   1.000
_cell.angle_alpha   90.00
_cell.angle_beta   90.00
_cell.angle_gamma   90.00
#
_symmetry.space_group_name_H-M   'P 1'
#
loop_
_entity.id
_entity.type
_entity.pdbx_description
1 polymer ?
#
loop_
_entity_poly.entity_id
_entity_poly.type
_entity_poly.pdbx_seq_one_letter_code
_entity_poly.pdbx_strand_id
1 'polypeptide(L)'
;MEERRTDTVRPSMPVRRICARAGCGVPVKKPLAKYCSVRCCSIDPLRHERLRVQARLASRRPVLPMARQLSLGLAGSSNPEAFLAHLCEGREDAPGGLSRLVV
;
A
#
# COMPACT_ATOMS: atom_id res chain seq x y z
N MET A 1 -48.07 23.15 13.30
CA MET A 1 -46.89 23.72 13.97
C MET A 1 -45.97 22.56 14.31
N GLU A 2 -45.01 22.23 13.44
CA GLU A 2 -43.99 21.21 13.71
C GLU A 2 -42.63 21.87 13.56
N GLU A 3 -42.01 22.19 14.69
CA GLU A 3 -40.65 22.70 14.79
C GLU A 3 -39.67 21.57 14.50
N ARG A 4 -39.15 21.58 13.27
CA ARG A 4 -38.11 20.66 12.80
C ARG A 4 -36.79 21.05 13.46
N ARG A 5 -36.46 20.39 14.58
CA ARG A 5 -35.15 20.48 15.25
C ARG A 5 -34.05 20.21 14.22
N THR A 6 -33.33 21.25 13.84
CA THR A 6 -32.06 21.14 13.12
C THR A 6 -31.00 20.76 14.13
N ASP A 7 -30.71 19.46 14.25
CA ASP A 7 -29.50 18.98 14.90
C ASP A 7 -28.29 19.52 14.14
N THR A 8 -27.74 20.63 14.62
CA THR A 8 -26.44 21.14 14.19
C THR A 8 -25.38 20.12 14.56
N VAL A 9 -25.02 19.25 13.61
CA VAL A 9 -23.85 18.39 13.70
C VAL A 9 -22.63 19.30 13.82
N ARG A 10 -22.13 19.49 15.05
CA ARG A 10 -20.87 20.20 15.27
C ARG A 10 -19.76 19.41 14.57
N PRO A 11 -18.94 20.01 13.70
CA PRO A 11 -17.80 19.31 13.14
C PRO A 11 -16.86 18.93 14.29
N SER A 12 -16.75 17.62 14.56
CA SER A 12 -15.83 17.11 15.57
C SER A 12 -14.41 17.42 15.11
N MET A 13 -13.68 18.22 15.89
CA MET A 13 -12.29 18.52 15.58
C MET A 13 -11.51 17.20 15.56
N PRO A 14 -10.76 16.90 14.48
CA PRO A 14 -10.01 15.66 14.41
C PRO A 14 -8.98 15.66 15.54
N VAL A 15 -9.10 14.69 16.45
CA VAL A 15 -8.15 14.48 17.53
C VAL A 15 -6.77 14.31 16.90
N ARG A 16 -5.91 15.32 17.07
CA ARG A 16 -4.57 15.31 16.48
C ARG A 16 -3.76 14.22 17.17
N ARG A 17 -3.43 13.17 16.43
CA ARG A 17 -2.63 12.05 16.92
C ARG A 17 -1.26 12.55 17.37
N ILE A 18 -0.72 11.96 18.43
CA ILE A 18 0.62 12.27 18.95
C ILE A 18 1.66 11.45 18.18
N CYS A 19 2.87 11.98 18.03
CA CYS A 19 3.98 11.26 17.41
C CYS A 19 4.24 9.92 18.12
N ALA A 20 4.42 8.85 17.36
CA ALA A 20 4.65 7.52 17.92
C ALA A 20 6.07 7.28 18.47
N ARG A 21 7.00 8.23 18.34
CA ARG A 21 8.37 8.07 18.84
C ARG A 21 8.37 8.24 20.36
N ALA A 22 8.93 7.29 21.08
CA ALA A 22 9.10 7.40 22.54
C ALA A 22 9.82 8.72 22.89
N GLY A 23 9.25 9.46 23.85
CA GLY A 23 9.76 10.78 24.26
C GLY A 23 9.42 11.94 23.30
N CYS A 24 8.58 11.75 22.28
CA CYS A 24 8.09 12.85 21.44
C CYS A 24 6.59 13.11 21.68
N GLY A 25 6.26 14.21 22.37
CA GLY A 25 4.87 14.63 22.60
C GLY A 25 4.27 15.52 21.50
N VAL A 26 4.96 15.69 20.36
CA VAL A 26 4.53 16.63 19.31
C VAL A 26 3.35 16.04 18.52
N PRO A 27 2.27 16.81 18.27
CA PRO A 27 1.16 16.36 17.44
C PRO A 27 1.58 16.16 15.99
N VAL A 28 1.00 15.15 15.34
CA VAL A 28 1.28 14.84 13.94
C VAL A 28 0.52 15.81 13.02
N LYS A 29 1.22 16.31 12.00
CA LYS A 29 0.68 17.29 11.04
C LYS A 29 -0.43 16.73 10.16
N LYS A 30 -0.32 15.46 9.75
CA LYS A 30 -1.25 14.78 8.84
C LYS A 30 -2.05 13.71 9.59
N PRO A 31 -3.35 13.52 9.30
CA PRO A 31 -4.20 12.58 10.03
C PRO A 31 -3.72 11.12 9.91
N LEU A 32 -3.17 10.76 8.76
CA LEU A 32 -2.65 9.40 8.48
C LEU A 32 -1.18 9.22 8.87
N ALA A 33 -0.47 10.28 9.25
CA ALA A 33 0.94 10.16 9.58
C ALA A 33 1.12 9.63 11.01
N LYS A 34 2.18 8.83 11.19
CA LYS A 34 2.58 8.25 12.49
C LYS A 34 3.61 9.11 13.23
N TYR A 35 4.39 9.90 12.49
CA TYR A 35 5.49 10.70 13.01
C TYR A 35 5.26 12.18 12.70
N CYS A 36 5.67 13.07 13.61
CA CYS A 36 5.59 14.50 13.40
C CYS A 36 6.63 15.03 12.37
N SER A 37 7.73 14.28 12.15
CA SER A 37 8.78 14.61 11.19
C SER A 37 9.53 13.38 10.68
N VAL A 38 10.27 13.54 9.57
CA VAL A 38 11.17 12.51 9.02
C VAL A 38 12.26 12.15 10.04
N ARG A 39 12.79 13.14 10.78
CA ARG A 39 13.79 12.92 11.84
C ARG A 39 13.27 12.00 12.93
N CYS A 40 12.00 12.12 13.32
CA CYS A 40 11.39 11.20 14.29
C CYS A 40 11.27 9.78 13.74
N CYS A 41 10.98 9.63 12.45
CA CYS A 41 10.88 8.36 11.77
C CYS A 41 12.25 7.65 11.62
N SER A 42 13.32 8.42 11.44
CA SER A 42 14.68 7.91 11.20
C SER A 42 15.48 7.59 12.46
N ILE A 43 15.01 8.00 13.64
CA ILE A 43 15.68 7.69 14.91
C ILE A 43 14.85 6.80 15.83
N ASP A 44 13.62 6.43 15.42
CA ASP A 44 12.73 5.59 16.22
C ASP A 44 13.32 4.16 16.35
N PRO A 45 13.75 3.75 17.56
CA PRO A 45 14.36 2.45 17.75
C PRO A 45 13.40 1.29 17.47
N LEU A 46 12.11 1.45 17.78
CA LEU A 46 11.09 0.42 17.55
C LEU A 46 10.87 0.17 16.06
N ARG A 47 10.93 1.23 15.25
CA ARG A 47 10.83 1.11 13.80
C ARG A 47 12.05 0.40 13.22
N HIS A 48 13.25 0.75 13.68
CA HIS A 48 14.48 0.12 13.20
C HIS A 48 14.51 -1.37 13.51
N GLU A 49 14.06 -1.79 14.69
CA GLU A 49 14.02 -3.20 15.04
C GLU A 49 13.06 -4.00 14.13
N ARG A 50 11.86 -3.45 13.87
CA ARG A 50 10.92 -4.05 12.91
C ARG A 50 11.50 -4.17 11.50
N LEU A 51 12.19 -3.12 11.03
CA LEU A 51 12.85 -3.14 9.73
C LEU A 51 13.97 -4.19 9.67
N ARG A 52 14.76 -4.36 10.74
CA ARG A 52 15.77 -5.41 10.80
C ARG A 52 15.16 -6.80 10.74
N VAL A 53 14.06 -7.04 11.47
CA VAL A 53 13.34 -8.32 11.41
C VAL A 53 12.80 -8.57 10.00
N GLN A 54 12.18 -7.57 9.38
CA GLN A 54 11.69 -7.68 8.01
C GLN A 54 12.81 -7.96 7.02
N ALA A 55 13.96 -7.29 7.14
CA ALA A 55 15.12 -7.54 6.29
C ALA A 55 15.66 -8.97 6.45
N ARG A 56 15.73 -9.49 7.69
CA ARG A 56 16.13 -10.89 7.97
C ARG A 56 15.14 -11.90 7.41
N LEU A 57 13.84 -11.61 7.47
CA LEU A 57 12.82 -12.46 6.88
C LEU A 57 12.86 -12.42 5.35
N ALA A 58 13.10 -11.24 4.77
CA ALA A 58 13.22 -11.06 3.34
C ALA A 58 14.47 -11.75 2.78
N SER A 59 15.62 -11.70 3.48
CA SER A 59 16.84 -12.37 3.04
C SER A 59 16.75 -13.90 3.07
N ARG A 60 15.86 -14.45 3.91
CA ARG A 60 15.56 -15.89 3.95
C ARG A 60 14.63 -16.35 2.85
N ARG A 61 13.88 -15.42 2.22
CA ARG A 61 13.10 -15.75 1.03
C ARG A 61 14.07 -15.77 -0.14
N PRO A 62 14.19 -16.88 -0.88
CA PRO A 62 14.97 -16.85 -2.12
C PRO A 62 14.34 -15.77 -2.99
N VAL A 63 15.11 -14.72 -3.27
CA VAL A 63 14.78 -13.77 -4.34
C VAL A 63 14.92 -14.58 -5.61
N LEU A 64 13.84 -15.25 -6.00
CA LEU A 64 13.78 -15.91 -7.29
C LEU A 64 14.00 -14.79 -8.32
N PRO A 65 14.98 -14.94 -9.24
CA PRO A 65 15.13 -13.97 -10.32
C PRO A 65 13.77 -13.84 -11.00
N MET A 66 13.38 -12.64 -11.45
CA MET A 66 12.05 -12.40 -12.03
C MET A 66 11.70 -13.38 -13.16
N ALA A 67 12.71 -13.92 -13.85
CA ALA A 67 12.61 -15.00 -14.83
C ALA A 67 11.97 -16.31 -14.30
N ARG A 68 11.99 -16.54 -12.98
CA ARG A 68 11.38 -17.70 -12.29
C ARG A 68 10.15 -17.34 -11.46
N GLN A 69 9.75 -16.07 -11.41
CA GLN A 69 8.56 -15.62 -10.69
C GLN A 69 7.30 -15.65 -11.57
N LEU A 70 7.48 -15.78 -12.88
CA LEU A 70 6.41 -15.98 -13.85
C LEU A 70 6.55 -17.39 -14.43
N SER A 71 5.99 -18.39 -13.74
CA SER A 71 5.63 -19.65 -14.41
C SER A 71 4.40 -19.40 -15.29
N LEU A 72 4.52 -18.47 -16.25
CA LEU A 72 3.65 -18.51 -17.41
C LEU A 72 4.08 -19.78 -18.13
N GLY A 73 3.15 -20.69 -18.44
CA GLY A 73 3.41 -21.94 -19.15
C GLY A 73 3.87 -21.73 -20.60
N LEU A 74 4.83 -20.82 -20.84
CA LEU A 74 5.44 -20.48 -22.11
C LEU A 74 6.52 -21.48 -22.54
N ALA A 75 6.68 -22.59 -21.83
CA ALA A 75 7.53 -23.68 -22.27
C ALA A 75 6.76 -24.53 -23.30
N GLY A 76 6.55 -24.00 -24.51
CA GLY A 76 6.01 -24.83 -25.60
C GLY A 76 5.42 -24.12 -26.82
N SER A 77 5.21 -22.81 -26.83
CA SER A 77 4.72 -22.14 -28.04
C SER A 77 5.88 -21.54 -28.83
N SER A 78 5.99 -21.92 -30.11
CA SER A 78 6.99 -21.42 -31.05
C SER A 78 6.85 -19.93 -31.37
N ASN A 79 5.81 -19.27 -30.85
CA ASN A 79 5.62 -17.83 -30.93
C ASN A 79 4.88 -17.31 -29.67
N PRO A 80 5.61 -16.82 -28.66
CA PRO A 80 5.01 -16.33 -27.43
C PRO A 80 4.18 -15.05 -27.62
N GLU A 81 4.48 -14.26 -28.65
CA GLU A 81 3.77 -13.02 -28.95
C GLU A 81 2.37 -13.28 -29.50
N ALA A 82 2.18 -14.33 -30.30
CA ALA A 82 0.87 -14.73 -30.80
C ALA A 82 -0.07 -15.20 -29.67
N PHE A 83 0.47 -15.90 -28.67
CA PHE A 83 -0.31 -16.30 -27.49
C PHE A 83 -0.70 -15.10 -26.63
N LEU A 84 0.22 -14.14 -26.44
CA LEU A 84 -0.06 -12.90 -25.73
C LEU A 84 -1.10 -12.05 -26.47
N ALA A 85 -1.03 -11.98 -27.80
CA ALA A 85 -2.02 -11.30 -28.63
C ALA A 85 -3.42 -11.89 -28.43
N HIS A 86 -3.55 -13.23 -28.40
CA HIS A 86 -4.83 -13.90 -28.14
C HIS A 86 -5.37 -13.65 -26.72
N LEU A 87 -4.49 -13.54 -25.71
CA LEU A 87 -4.90 -13.19 -24.34
C LEU A 87 -5.27 -11.70 -24.18
N CYS A 88 -4.73 -10.85 -25.05
CA CYS A 88 -4.99 -9.41 -25.08
C CYS A 88 -6.15 -9.04 -26.02
N GLU A 89 -6.63 -9.98 -26.83
CA GLU A 89 -7.76 -9.81 -27.72
C GLU A 89 -9.02 -9.45 -26.87
N GLY A 90 -9.52 -8.23 -27.03
CA GLY A 90 -10.64 -7.69 -26.25
C GLY A 90 -10.27 -6.97 -24.94
N ARG A 91 -8.98 -6.86 -24.57
CA ARG A 91 -8.51 -6.07 -23.41
C ARG A 91 -8.08 -4.64 -23.74
N GLU A 92 -8.12 -4.25 -25.01
CA GLU A 92 -7.63 -2.94 -25.47
C GLU A 92 -8.46 -1.76 -24.93
N ASP A 93 -9.71 -2.01 -24.51
CA ASP A 93 -10.61 -0.99 -23.96
C ASP A 93 -10.47 -0.77 -22.44
N ALA A 94 -9.65 -1.58 -21.74
CA ALA A 94 -9.52 -1.48 -20.29
C ALA A 94 -8.24 -0.70 -19.90
N PRO A 95 -8.35 0.51 -19.31
CA PRO A 95 -7.17 1.26 -18.89
C PRO A 95 -6.37 0.45 -17.84
N GLY A 96 -5.05 0.48 -17.98
CA GLY A 96 -4.10 -0.27 -17.17
C GLY A 96 -4.24 0.04 -15.68
N GLY A 97 -5.05 -0.77 -14.98
CA GLY A 97 -5.38 -0.59 -13.57
C GLY A 97 -6.66 -1.28 -13.12
N LEU A 98 -7.59 -1.57 -14.04
CA LEU A 98 -8.90 -2.17 -13.72
C LEU A 98 -9.00 -3.69 -13.94
N SER A 99 -7.96 -4.35 -14.46
CA SER A 99 -7.98 -5.79 -14.78
C SER A 99 -8.07 -6.77 -13.58
N ARG A 100 -8.24 -6.27 -12.35
CA ARG A 100 -8.31 -7.09 -11.12
C ARG A 100 -9.66 -7.05 -10.41
N LEU A 101 -10.66 -6.36 -10.97
CA LEU A 101 -11.96 -6.13 -10.30
C LEU A 101 -13.16 -6.78 -11.00
N VAL A 102 -12.94 -7.52 -12.08
CA VAL A 102 -14.02 -8.26 -12.75
C VAL A 102 -13.79 -9.75 -12.52
N VAL A 103 -14.49 -10.26 -11.51
CA VAL A 103 -14.80 -11.68 -11.31
C VAL A 103 -16.20 -11.90 -11.84
#